data_AF-A0A0D0AWD9-F1
#
_entry.id   AF-A0A0D0AWD9-F1
#
_cell.length_a   1.000
_cell.length_b   1.000
_cell.length_c   1.000
_cell.angle_alpha   90.00
_cell.angle_beta   90.00
_cell.angle_gamma   90.00
#
_symmetry.space_group_name_H-M   'P 1'
#
loop_
_entity.id
_entity.type
_entity.pdbx_description
1 polymer ?
#
loop_
_entity_poly.entity_id
_entity_poly.type
_entity_poly.pdbx_seq_one_letter_code
_entity_poly.pdbx_strand_id
1 'polypeptide(L)'
;QDHIDIDIPNHLRLTGAKLSSITQAKAYKAIRNLKMKKITYQNKLNRRATLYSLQKAKRSALTLSGKEPTDSRFWKSIRHKDFTRQVHYFLWMAAHNAYKTGNY
;
A
#
# COMPACT_ATOMS: atom_id res chain seq x y z
N GLN A 1 44.73 25.95 24.83
CA GLN A 1 43.27 25.79 24.74
C GLN A 1 43.01 25.44 23.28
N ASP A 2 42.69 24.17 23.01
CA ASP A 2 42.69 23.65 21.64
C ASP A 2 41.36 24.00 20.96
N HIS A 3 41.43 24.85 19.95
CA HIS A 3 40.28 25.25 19.15
C HIS A 3 39.99 24.16 18.10
N ILE A 4 39.03 23.27 18.40
CA ILE A 4 38.55 22.27 17.45
C ILE A 4 37.53 22.94 16.53
N ASP A 5 37.86 23.01 15.24
CA ASP A 5 36.95 23.49 14.22
C ASP A 5 35.84 22.44 13.99
N ILE A 6 34.60 22.84 14.28
CA ILE A 6 33.39 22.01 14.18
C ILE A 6 32.58 22.32 12.92
N ASP A 7 33.05 23.21 12.05
CA ASP A 7 32.30 23.55 10.85
C ASP A 7 32.39 22.43 9.81
N ILE A 8 31.23 21.98 9.32
CA ILE A 8 31.17 20.87 8.35
C ILE A 8 31.62 21.42 6.99
N PRO A 9 32.73 20.90 6.42
CA PRO A 9 33.24 21.35 5.14
C PRO A 9 32.17 21.30 4.05
N ASN A 10 32.09 22.35 3.24
CA ASN A 10 31.01 22.50 2.24
C ASN A 10 30.90 21.32 1.26
N HIS A 11 32.01 20.63 0.96
CA HIS A 11 32.00 19.45 0.09
C HIS A 11 31.41 18.18 0.73
N LEU A 12 31.22 18.19 2.06
CA LEU A 12 30.52 17.15 2.82
C LEU A 12 29.05 17.49 3.07
N ARG A 13 28.62 18.73 2.77
CA ARG A 13 27.21 19.15 2.79
C ARG A 13 26.48 18.65 1.54
N LEU A 14 26.40 17.32 1.38
CA LEU A 14 25.74 16.68 0.24
C LEU A 14 24.23 16.56 0.47
N THR A 15 23.43 17.00 -0.50
CA THR A 15 21.99 16.77 -0.53
C THR A 15 21.67 15.57 -1.43
N GLY A 16 21.07 14.53 -0.84
CA GLY A 16 20.70 13.31 -1.57
C GLY A 16 21.78 12.25 -1.64
N ALA A 17 21.55 11.22 -2.47
CA ALA A 17 22.48 10.11 -2.64
C ALA A 17 23.51 10.44 -3.73
N LYS A 18 24.80 10.23 -3.43
CA LYS A 18 25.88 10.37 -4.43
C LYS A 18 25.66 9.34 -5.55
N LEU A 19 25.71 9.78 -6.80
CA LEU A 19 25.42 8.91 -7.96
C LEU A 19 26.36 7.70 -8.03
N SER A 20 27.64 7.89 -7.65
CA SER A 20 28.62 6.80 -7.61
C SER A 20 28.38 5.77 -6.52
N SER A 21 27.49 6.03 -5.55
CA SER A 21 27.17 5.13 -4.44
C SER A 21 25.71 4.66 -4.42
N ILE A 22 24.92 5.05 -5.43
CA ILE A 22 23.54 4.58 -5.56
C ILE A 22 23.53 3.17 -6.13
N THR A 23 22.73 2.29 -5.52
CA THR A 23 22.43 0.98 -6.09
C THR A 23 21.11 1.05 -6.85
N GLN A 24 20.93 0.18 -7.84
CA GLN A 24 19.67 0.05 -8.56
C GLN A 24 18.48 -0.13 -7.60
N ALA A 25 18.64 -0.93 -6.55
CA ALA A 25 17.60 -1.14 -5.54
C ALA A 25 17.22 0.16 -4.80
N LYS A 26 18.21 0.97 -4.40
CA LYS A 26 17.97 2.28 -3.76
C LYS A 26 17.30 3.26 -4.74
N ALA A 27 17.80 3.33 -5.97
CA ALA A 27 17.23 4.18 -7.02
C ALA A 27 15.78 3.81 -7.31
N TYR A 28 15.50 2.52 -7.50
CA TYR A 28 14.15 2.02 -7.76
C TYR A 28 13.20 2.31 -6.58
N LYS A 29 13.63 2.08 -5.33
CA LYS A 29 12.84 2.41 -4.14
C LYS A 29 12.49 3.90 -4.08
N ALA A 30 13.46 4.79 -4.36
CA ALA A 30 13.24 6.23 -4.39
C ALA A 30 12.23 6.63 -5.48
N ILE A 31 12.42 6.16 -6.72
CA ILE A 31 11.49 6.40 -7.84
C ILE A 31 10.09 5.89 -7.52
N ARG A 32 9.99 4.68 -6.93
CA ARG A 32 8.71 4.09 -6.54
C ARG A 32 8.00 4.95 -5.50
N ASN A 33 8.71 5.42 -4.48
CA ASN A 33 8.16 6.30 -3.45
C ASN A 33 7.66 7.62 -4.05
N LEU A 34 8.42 8.23 -4.95
CA LEU A 34 8.03 9.46 -5.66
C LEU A 34 6.77 9.22 -6.51
N LYS A 35 6.72 8.13 -7.27
CA LYS A 35 5.55 7.73 -8.05
C LYS A 35 4.33 7.54 -7.15
N MET A 36 4.49 6.89 -6.00
CA MET A 36 3.40 6.66 -5.07
C MET A 36 2.84 7.96 -4.48
N LYS A 37 3.65 9.01 -4.30
CA LYS A 37 3.19 10.32 -3.81
C LYS A 37 2.44 11.15 -4.86
N LYS A 38 2.53 10.83 -6.15
CA LYS A 38 1.84 11.59 -7.21
C LYS A 38 0.33 11.51 -7.03
N ILE A 39 -0.35 12.65 -7.13
CA ILE A 39 -1.83 12.75 -7.06
C ILE A 39 -2.48 11.80 -8.07
N THR A 40 -1.95 11.70 -9.29
CA THR A 40 -2.45 10.77 -10.31
C THR A 40 -2.40 9.31 -9.85
N TYR A 41 -1.35 8.91 -9.14
CA TYR A 41 -1.24 7.57 -8.57
C TYR A 41 -2.23 7.37 -7.41
N GLN A 42 -2.34 8.35 -6.51
CA GLN A 42 -3.29 8.32 -5.40
C GLN A 42 -4.76 8.26 -5.89
N ASN A 43 -5.11 9.04 -6.91
CA ASN A 43 -6.43 8.99 -7.54
C ASN A 43 -6.70 7.62 -8.17
N LYS A 44 -5.69 7.00 -8.80
CA LYS A 44 -5.82 5.64 -9.35
C LYS A 44 -5.94 4.57 -8.25
N LEU A 45 -5.38 4.80 -7.07
CA LEU A 45 -5.59 3.96 -5.90
C LEU A 45 -6.98 4.14 -5.29
N ASN A 46 -7.58 5.33 -5.42
CA ASN A 46 -8.93 5.61 -4.97
C ASN A 46 -9.97 4.95 -5.90
N ARG A 47 -10.07 3.62 -5.78
CA ARG A 47 -11.01 2.79 -6.54
C ARG A 47 -12.34 2.74 -5.82
N ARG A 48 -13.21 3.70 -6.10
CA ARG A 48 -14.54 3.84 -5.46
C ARG A 48 -15.33 2.53 -5.40
N ALA A 49 -15.34 1.75 -6.48
CA ALA A 49 -16.03 0.44 -6.51
C ALA A 49 -15.45 -0.56 -5.51
N THR A 50 -14.11 -0.65 -5.42
CA THR A 50 -13.44 -1.52 -4.45
C THR A 50 -13.72 -1.07 -3.02
N LEU A 51 -13.67 0.24 -2.75
CA LEU A 51 -13.99 0.80 -1.43
C LEU A 51 -15.43 0.50 -1.01
N TYR A 52 -16.38 0.61 -1.95
CA TYR A 52 -17.78 0.28 -1.69
C TYR A 52 -17.96 -1.21 -1.34
N SER A 53 -17.39 -2.11 -2.15
CA SER A 53 -17.46 -3.56 -1.91
C SER A 53 -16.83 -3.94 -0.56
N LEU A 54 -15.67 -3.35 -0.26
CA LEU A 54 -14.98 -3.50 1.02
C LEU A 54 -15.85 -3.05 2.19
N GLN A 55 -16.45 -1.86 2.12
CA GLN A 55 -17.31 -1.32 3.18
C GLN A 55 -18.54 -2.20 3.40
N LYS A 56 -19.16 -2.69 2.32
CA LYS A 56 -20.30 -3.62 2.39
C LYS A 56 -19.91 -4.90 3.13
N ALA A 57 -18.80 -5.53 2.74
CA ALA A 57 -18.33 -6.77 3.36
C ALA A 57 -17.95 -6.56 4.84
N LYS A 58 -17.30 -5.44 5.18
CA LYS A 58 -16.98 -5.07 6.57
C LYS A 58 -18.23 -4.89 7.43
N ARG A 59 -19.26 -4.23 6.91
CA ARG A 59 -20.55 -4.08 7.62
C ARG A 59 -21.25 -5.42 7.82
N SER A 60 -21.26 -6.29 6.81
CA SER A 60 -21.79 -7.65 6.97
C SER A 60 -21.04 -8.43 8.05
N ALA A 61 -19.70 -8.32 8.10
CA ALA A 61 -18.91 -8.94 9.15
C ALA A 61 -19.22 -8.37 10.55
N LEU A 62 -19.46 -7.06 10.66
CA LEU A 62 -19.90 -6.44 11.91
C LEU A 62 -21.25 -7.00 12.36
N THR A 63 -22.22 -7.12 11.45
CA THR A 63 -23.54 -7.69 11.77
C THR A 63 -23.44 -9.14 12.25
N LEU A 64 -22.55 -9.95 11.63
CA LEU A 64 -22.41 -11.37 11.96
C LEU A 64 -21.58 -11.62 13.24
N SER A 65 -20.54 -10.81 13.49
CA SER A 65 -19.55 -11.09 14.53
C SER A 65 -19.47 -10.04 15.65
N GLY A 66 -20.23 -8.95 15.52
CA GLY A 66 -20.15 -7.79 16.42
C GLY A 66 -18.86 -6.97 16.28
N LYS A 67 -17.99 -7.28 15.32
CA LYS A 67 -16.71 -6.58 15.11
C LYS A 67 -16.49 -6.22 13.65
N GLU A 68 -16.20 -4.95 13.39
CA GLU A 68 -15.80 -4.50 12.05
C GLU A 68 -14.30 -4.72 11.85
N PRO A 69 -13.86 -5.50 10.85
CA PRO A 69 -12.44 -5.72 10.61
C PRO A 69 -11.80 -4.48 9.98
N THR A 70 -10.51 -4.26 10.25
CA THR A 70 -9.73 -3.26 9.51
C THR A 70 -9.53 -3.70 8.06
N ASP A 71 -9.23 -2.76 7.16
CA ASP A 71 -8.99 -3.07 5.73
C ASP A 71 -7.86 -4.09 5.57
N SER A 72 -6.78 -3.93 6.34
CA SER A 72 -5.67 -4.90 6.37
C SER A 72 -6.13 -6.30 6.79
N ARG A 73 -6.98 -6.39 7.83
CA ARG A 73 -7.52 -7.67 8.30
C ARG A 73 -8.44 -8.31 7.27
N PHE A 74 -9.25 -7.52 6.58
CA PHE A 74 -10.09 -8.00 5.47
C PHE A 74 -9.26 -8.60 4.33
N TRP A 75 -8.23 -7.88 3.86
CA TRP A 75 -7.39 -8.40 2.78
C TRP A 75 -6.59 -9.64 3.21
N LYS A 76 -6.18 -9.70 4.48
CA LYS A 76 -5.55 -10.89 5.06
C LYS A 76 -6.51 -12.07 5.13
N SER A 77 -7.78 -11.86 5.50
CA SER A 77 -8.75 -12.96 5.61
C SER A 77 -9.14 -13.56 4.26
N ILE A 78 -9.13 -12.78 3.18
CA ILE A 78 -9.30 -13.30 1.80
C ILE A 78 -8.25 -14.37 1.46
N ARG A 79 -7.05 -14.27 2.05
CA ARG A 79 -5.92 -15.18 1.83
C ARG A 79 -5.78 -16.23 2.94
N HIS A 80 -6.83 -16.50 3.71
CA HIS A 80 -6.76 -17.47 4.80
C HIS A 80 -6.37 -18.87 4.29
N LYS A 81 -5.56 -19.59 5.06
CA LYS A 81 -5.01 -20.91 4.67
C LYS A 81 -6.08 -21.97 4.45
N ASP A 82 -7.25 -21.80 5.06
CA ASP A 82 -8.37 -22.74 4.95
C ASP A 82 -9.11 -22.61 3.61
N PHE A 83 -8.81 -21.58 2.83
CA PHE A 83 -9.39 -21.39 1.49
C PHE A 83 -8.44 -21.89 0.41
N THR A 84 -9.01 -22.53 -0.60
CA THR A 84 -8.27 -22.91 -1.81
C THR A 84 -7.84 -21.67 -2.60
N ARG A 85 -6.87 -21.84 -3.49
CA ARG A 85 -6.38 -20.76 -4.37
C ARG A 85 -7.50 -20.17 -5.23
N GLN A 86 -8.43 -21.00 -5.68
CA GLN A 86 -9.59 -20.59 -6.47
C GLN A 86 -10.50 -19.66 -5.66
N VAL A 87 -10.75 -19.99 -4.39
CA VAL A 87 -11.54 -19.17 -3.48
C VAL A 87 -10.85 -17.84 -3.19
N HIS A 88 -9.53 -17.83 -2.95
CA HIS A 88 -8.77 -16.58 -2.81
C HIS A 88 -8.94 -15.67 -4.01
N TYR A 89 -8.84 -16.23 -5.22
CA TYR A 89 -8.96 -15.48 -6.46
C TYR A 89 -10.37 -14.93 -6.63
N PHE A 90 -11.39 -15.75 -6.42
CA PHE A 90 -12.78 -15.33 -6.46
C PHE A 90 -13.07 -14.18 -5.50
N LEU A 91 -12.70 -14.31 -4.23
CA LEU A 91 -12.90 -13.28 -3.22
C LEU A 91 -12.15 -11.99 -3.56
N TRP A 92 -10.92 -12.09 -4.09
CA TRP A 92 -10.16 -10.94 -4.56
C TRP A 92 -10.86 -10.22 -5.72
N MET A 93 -11.35 -10.97 -6.71
CA MET A 93 -12.08 -10.42 -7.87
C MET A 93 -13.41 -9.78 -7.46
N ALA A 94 -14.17 -10.43 -6.57
CA ALA A 94 -15.43 -9.90 -6.04
C ALA A 94 -15.22 -8.61 -5.24
N ALA A 95 -14.19 -8.56 -4.38
CA ALA A 95 -13.83 -7.35 -3.64
C ALA A 95 -13.43 -6.19 -4.57
N HIS A 96 -12.86 -6.49 -5.73
CA HIS A 96 -12.52 -5.49 -6.75
C HIS A 96 -13.65 -5.16 -7.73
N ASN A 97 -14.85 -5.71 -7.51
CA ASN A 97 -16.01 -5.58 -8.42
C ASN A 97 -15.70 -6.01 -9.86
N ALA A 98 -14.80 -6.99 -10.01
CA ALA A 98 -14.40 -7.52 -11.31
C ALA A 98 -15.33 -8.64 -11.82
N TYR A 99 -16.13 -9.23 -10.93
CA TYR A 99 -17.15 -10.21 -11.25
C TYR A 99 -18.53 -9.66 -10.96
N LYS A 100 -19.53 -10.13 -11.72
CA LYS A 100 -20.93 -9.77 -11.53
C LYS A 100 -21.58 -10.51 -10.35
N THR A 101 -21.20 -10.17 -9.12
CA THR A 101 -21.73 -10.79 -7.89
C THR A 101 -22.66 -9.83 -7.12
N GLY A 102 -23.97 -10.07 -7.14
CA GLY A 102 -24.98 -9.21 -6.49
C GLY A 102 -25.90 -8.48 -7.47
N ASN A 103 -26.42 -7.30 -7.08
CA ASN A 103 -27.29 -6.49 -7.96
C ASN A 103 -26.42 -5.72 -8.97
N TYR A 104 -26.62 -6.02 -10.26
CA TYR A 104 -26.00 -5.36 -11.42
C TYR A 104 -27.05 -4.66 -12.26
#